data_AF-A0A4Q8B6N1-F1
#
_entry.id   AF-A0A4Q8B6N1-F1
#
_cell.length_a   1.000
_cell.length_b   1.000
_cell.length_c   1.000
_cell.angle_alpha   90.00
_cell.angle_beta   90.00
_cell.angle_gamma   90.00
#
_symmetry.space_group_name_H-M   'P 1'
#
loop_
_entity.id
_entity.type
_entity.pdbx_description
1 polymer ?
#
loop_
_entity_poly.entity_id
_entity_poly.type
_entity_poly.pdbx_seq_one_letter_code
_entity_poly.pdbx_strand_id
1 'polypeptide(L)'
;MRARRLIAAASVAALAVLPLAACGRSAPDVAAYVGDRTYPVDRVDAIHDEAQAAYAEAMKASAAQQGATPTPEQLKLNVDRQDILNLLVGIDLGKRIATERKVQVADQLSAEQIGRELRVPNTEYAKLAAEWYDLYLGLEAGLPPAELTDDSRGDLYDALVKAGVAPAGWSADEQRQQFEQAPFTRQVSAVSEALQDEVEELDVTVNPRFAALEIPALLQTQNGLQQYDLPYVDGNGQVTDISTPEPVATEATEQAAS
;
A
#
# COMPACT_ATOMS: atom_id res chain seq x y z
N MET A 1 -35.61 61.50 -17.47
CA MET A 1 -35.46 61.49 -16.00
C MET A 1 -35.84 60.11 -15.46
N ARG A 2 -34.95 59.51 -14.67
CA ARG A 2 -35.19 58.53 -13.56
C ARG A 2 -36.05 57.28 -13.89
N ALA A 3 -35.49 56.10 -14.13
CA ALA A 3 -34.81 55.18 -13.19
C ALA A 3 -35.69 54.59 -12.08
N ARG A 4 -35.80 53.24 -12.09
CA ARG A 4 -35.74 52.24 -10.99
C ARG A 4 -36.79 51.13 -11.25
N ARG A 5 -36.42 49.93 -11.74
CA ARG A 5 -35.65 48.79 -11.18
C ARG A 5 -36.43 47.94 -10.15
N LEU A 6 -36.67 46.68 -10.58
CA LEU A 6 -36.57 45.37 -9.89
C LEU A 6 -37.54 45.15 -8.70
N ILE A 7 -38.08 43.96 -8.40
CA ILE A 7 -37.48 42.63 -8.29
C ILE A 7 -38.60 41.58 -8.47
N ALA A 8 -38.41 40.58 -9.33
CA ALA A 8 -39.23 39.36 -9.36
C ALA A 8 -38.44 38.24 -8.70
N ALA A 9 -38.94 37.74 -7.57
CA ALA A 9 -38.42 36.57 -6.89
C ALA A 9 -38.93 35.31 -7.61
N ALA A 10 -38.02 34.56 -8.23
CA ALA A 10 -38.32 33.26 -8.82
C ALA A 10 -37.79 32.16 -7.90
N SER A 11 -38.72 31.29 -7.50
CA SER A 11 -38.58 30.19 -6.57
C SER A 11 -37.52 29.17 -7.00
N VAL A 12 -36.62 28.83 -6.09
CA VAL A 12 -35.64 27.74 -6.25
C VAL A 12 -36.36 26.42 -5.98
N ALA A 13 -36.58 25.63 -7.02
CA ALA A 13 -36.96 24.23 -6.89
C ALA A 13 -35.72 23.40 -6.54
N ALA A 14 -35.61 23.00 -5.28
CA ALA A 14 -34.62 22.04 -4.81
C ALA A 14 -35.06 20.63 -5.25
N LEU A 15 -34.47 20.12 -6.34
CA LEU A 15 -34.48 18.69 -6.64
C LEU A 15 -33.42 18.04 -5.76
N ALA A 16 -33.89 17.35 -4.72
CA ALA A 16 -33.08 16.49 -3.87
C ALA A 16 -32.50 15.35 -4.72
N VAL A 17 -31.21 15.44 -5.03
CA VAL A 17 -30.41 14.29 -5.43
C VAL A 17 -30.06 13.56 -4.13
N LEU A 18 -30.84 12.54 -3.80
CA LEU A 18 -30.49 11.58 -2.75
C LEU A 18 -29.43 10.63 -3.33
N PRO A 19 -28.16 10.66 -2.88
CA PRO A 19 -27.25 9.58 -3.22
C PRO A 19 -27.73 8.31 -2.51
N LEU A 20 -27.90 7.24 -3.28
CA LEU A 20 -28.11 5.88 -2.79
C LEU A 20 -26.90 5.44 -1.96
N ALA A 21 -26.86 5.84 -0.69
CA ALA A 21 -25.90 5.38 0.28
C ALA A 21 -26.36 4.04 0.86
N ALA A 22 -26.20 2.95 0.10
CA ALA A 22 -26.25 1.58 0.61
C ALA A 22 -25.86 0.57 -0.49
N CYS A 23 -24.57 0.43 -0.79
CA CYS A 23 -23.93 -0.78 -1.31
C CYS A 23 -22.41 -0.57 -1.32
N GLY A 24 -21.70 -1.09 -0.32
CA GLY A 24 -20.25 -1.35 -0.32
C GLY A 24 -19.34 -0.12 -0.38
N ARG A 25 -18.41 -0.02 0.57
CA ARG A 25 -17.40 1.05 0.71
C ARG A 25 -16.35 1.11 -0.41
N SER A 26 -16.62 0.57 -1.59
CA SER A 26 -15.63 0.47 -2.68
C SER A 26 -16.11 1.16 -3.93
N ALA A 27 -15.90 2.47 -4.02
CA ALA A 27 -15.88 3.15 -5.31
C ALA A 27 -14.74 2.59 -6.18
N PRO A 28 -14.99 2.24 -7.46
CA PRO A 28 -14.02 1.52 -8.30
C PRO A 28 -12.76 2.32 -8.63
N ASP A 29 -12.80 3.62 -8.45
CA ASP A 29 -11.74 4.60 -8.67
C ASP A 29 -10.88 4.88 -7.42
N VAL A 30 -11.21 4.27 -6.28
CA VAL A 30 -10.43 4.38 -5.04
C VAL A 30 -9.64 3.11 -4.82
N ALA A 31 -8.32 3.24 -4.60
CA ALA A 31 -7.41 2.14 -4.31
C ALA A 31 -7.43 1.75 -2.82
N ALA A 32 -7.45 2.74 -1.92
CA ALA A 32 -7.57 2.50 -0.48
C ALA A 32 -8.25 3.67 0.25
N TYR A 33 -8.87 3.37 1.39
CA TYR A 33 -9.37 4.32 2.38
C TYR A 33 -8.54 4.17 3.65
N VAL A 34 -8.06 5.28 4.20
CA VAL A 34 -7.28 5.35 5.45
C VAL A 34 -7.94 6.39 6.34
N GLY A 35 -8.81 5.97 7.25
CA GLY A 35 -9.71 6.87 7.98
C GLY A 35 -10.55 7.73 7.02
N ASP A 36 -10.37 9.04 7.11
CA ASP A 36 -11.06 10.03 6.24
C ASP A 36 -10.31 10.30 4.91
N ARG A 37 -9.11 9.75 4.73
CA ARG A 37 -8.31 9.93 3.51
C ARG A 37 -8.60 8.82 2.50
N THR A 38 -8.59 9.18 1.23
CA THR A 38 -8.71 8.25 0.11
C THR A 38 -7.50 8.33 -0.80
N TYR A 39 -7.02 7.18 -1.25
CA TYR A 39 -6.00 7.05 -2.28
C TYR A 39 -6.66 6.65 -3.61
N PRO A 40 -6.78 7.55 -4.59
CA PRO A 40 -7.40 7.22 -5.87
C PRO A 40 -6.48 6.35 -6.73
N VAL A 41 -7.07 5.48 -7.54
CA VAL A 41 -6.36 4.61 -8.50
C VAL A 41 -5.48 5.42 -9.43
N ASP A 42 -5.98 6.53 -9.95
CA ASP A 42 -5.23 7.39 -10.88
C ASP A 42 -3.93 7.94 -10.26
N ARG A 43 -3.89 8.12 -8.93
CA ARG A 43 -2.66 8.56 -8.25
C ARG A 43 -1.61 7.46 -8.21
N VAL A 44 -2.04 6.24 -7.91
CA VAL A 44 -1.19 5.05 -7.93
C VAL A 44 -0.63 4.83 -9.33
N ASP A 45 -1.50 4.92 -10.35
CA ASP A 45 -1.13 4.76 -11.76
C ASP A 45 -0.14 5.84 -12.20
N ALA A 46 -0.37 7.11 -11.85
CA ALA A 46 0.51 8.21 -12.24
C ALA A 46 1.94 8.04 -11.70
N ILE A 47 2.10 7.62 -10.43
CA ILE A 47 3.42 7.40 -9.83
C ILE A 47 4.12 6.19 -10.47
N HIS A 48 3.38 5.09 -10.65
CA HIS A 48 3.93 3.89 -11.30
C HIS A 48 4.39 4.20 -12.73
N ASP A 49 3.55 4.88 -13.52
CA ASP A 49 3.83 5.14 -14.93
C ASP A 49 5.00 6.13 -15.12
N GLU A 50 5.15 7.11 -14.22
CA GLU A 50 6.35 7.96 -14.15
C GLU A 50 7.62 7.14 -13.86
N ALA A 51 7.58 6.29 -12.83
CA ALA A 51 8.69 5.44 -12.45
C ALA A 51 9.10 4.47 -13.57
N GLN A 52 8.12 3.83 -14.20
CA GLN A 52 8.31 2.93 -15.33
C GLN A 52 8.93 3.65 -16.54
N ALA A 53 8.50 4.88 -16.84
CA ALA A 53 9.09 5.66 -17.93
C ALA A 53 10.57 5.98 -17.64
N ALA A 54 10.88 6.46 -16.43
CA ALA A 54 12.24 6.78 -16.02
C ALA A 54 13.17 5.56 -16.03
N TYR A 55 12.68 4.41 -15.54
CA TYR A 55 13.41 3.14 -15.58
C TYR A 55 13.75 2.72 -17.00
N ALA A 56 12.75 2.75 -17.90
CA ALA A 56 12.95 2.38 -19.29
C ALA A 56 13.96 3.30 -20.00
N GLU A 57 13.95 4.61 -19.71
CA GLU A 57 14.97 5.53 -20.22
C GLU A 57 16.38 5.22 -19.68
N ALA A 58 16.51 4.99 -18.37
CA ALA A 58 17.79 4.63 -17.76
C ALA A 58 18.38 3.34 -18.35
N MET A 59 17.52 2.33 -18.56
CA MET A 59 17.93 1.06 -19.17
C MET A 59 18.36 1.22 -20.63
N LYS A 60 17.63 2.01 -21.42
CA LYS A 60 18.03 2.33 -22.80
C LYS A 60 19.36 3.07 -22.86
N ALA A 61 19.57 4.05 -21.98
CA ALA A 61 20.80 4.82 -21.91
C ALA A 61 22.00 3.91 -21.56
N SER A 62 21.83 3.01 -20.59
CA SER A 62 22.86 2.04 -20.21
C SER A 62 23.19 1.05 -21.34
N ALA A 63 22.17 0.50 -21.99
CA ALA A 63 22.36 -0.43 -23.11
C ALA A 63 23.05 0.26 -24.31
N ALA A 64 22.68 1.50 -24.63
CA ALA A 64 23.30 2.28 -25.70
C ALA A 64 24.80 2.51 -25.46
N GLN A 65 25.21 2.77 -24.22
CA GLN A 65 26.64 2.89 -23.85
C GLN A 65 27.42 1.59 -24.07
N GLN A 66 26.73 0.44 -24.01
CA GLN A 66 27.30 -0.88 -24.22
C GLN A 66 27.14 -1.39 -25.67
N GLY A 67 26.59 -0.56 -26.57
CA GLY A 67 26.31 -0.96 -27.96
C GLY A 67 25.24 -2.05 -28.08
N ALA A 68 24.39 -2.21 -27.06
CA ALA A 68 23.33 -3.20 -26.99
C ALA A 68 21.93 -2.57 -27.16
N THR A 69 20.94 -3.38 -27.50
CA THR A 69 19.52 -3.00 -27.49
C THR A 69 18.80 -3.81 -26.43
N PRO A 70 18.14 -3.17 -25.45
CA PRO A 70 17.45 -3.89 -24.38
C PRO A 70 16.18 -4.57 -24.91
N THR A 71 15.85 -5.74 -24.38
CA THR A 71 14.57 -6.41 -24.69
C THR A 71 13.41 -5.69 -23.98
N PRO A 72 12.15 -5.89 -24.43
CA PRO A 72 10.98 -5.33 -23.74
C PRO A 72 10.91 -5.71 -22.26
N GLU A 73 11.33 -6.92 -21.90
CA GLU A 73 11.36 -7.41 -20.52
C GLU A 73 12.39 -6.65 -19.68
N GLN A 74 13.57 -6.35 -20.24
CA GLN A 74 14.61 -5.56 -19.56
C GLN A 74 14.21 -4.09 -19.35
N LEU A 75 13.16 -3.62 -20.02
CA LEU A 75 12.63 -2.27 -19.87
C LEU A 75 11.52 -2.20 -18.82
N LYS A 76 11.03 -3.33 -18.30
CA LYS A 76 9.97 -3.34 -17.29
C LYS A 76 10.56 -3.08 -15.92
N LEU A 77 9.96 -2.13 -15.22
CA LEU A 77 10.24 -1.88 -13.81
C LEU A 77 9.71 -3.08 -12.99
N ASN A 78 10.52 -3.55 -12.05
CA ASN A 78 10.11 -4.60 -11.10
C ASN A 78 9.49 -3.97 -9.85
N VAL A 79 8.51 -3.10 -10.07
CA VAL A 79 7.67 -2.44 -9.07
C VAL A 79 6.32 -2.32 -9.72
N ASP A 80 5.28 -2.83 -9.08
CA ASP A 80 3.92 -2.78 -9.60
C ASP A 80 3.07 -1.71 -8.89
N ARG A 81 1.77 -1.68 -9.18
CA ARG A 81 0.83 -0.71 -8.60
C ARG A 81 0.51 -1.03 -7.13
N GLN A 82 0.60 -2.29 -6.72
CA GLN A 82 0.45 -2.68 -5.32
C GLN A 82 1.58 -2.06 -4.49
N ASP A 83 2.81 -2.11 -4.98
CA ASP A 83 3.98 -1.56 -4.28
C ASP A 83 3.83 -0.05 -4.03
N ILE A 84 3.30 0.68 -5.03
CA ILE A 84 3.02 2.11 -4.89
C ILE A 84 1.93 2.36 -3.85
N LEU A 85 0.87 1.55 -3.83
CA LEU A 85 -0.21 1.68 -2.84
C LEU A 85 0.31 1.37 -1.43
N ASN A 86 1.06 0.29 -1.27
CA ASN A 86 1.74 -0.11 -0.03
C ASN A 86 2.59 1.03 0.52
N LEU A 87 3.39 1.66 -0.35
CA LEU A 87 4.23 2.79 0.01
C LEU A 87 3.43 4.01 0.48
N LEU A 88 2.38 4.38 -0.27
CA LEU A 88 1.54 5.54 0.04
C LEU A 88 0.79 5.40 1.37
N VAL A 89 0.25 4.20 1.63
CA VAL A 89 -0.46 3.90 2.88
C VAL A 89 0.54 3.75 4.02
N GLY A 90 1.63 3.00 3.80
CA GLY A 90 2.68 2.79 4.79
C GLY A 90 3.26 4.11 5.31
N ILE A 91 3.56 5.07 4.44
CA ILE A 91 4.04 6.40 4.85
C ILE A 91 3.03 7.12 5.75
N ASP A 92 1.73 7.06 5.45
CA ASP A 92 0.71 7.75 6.24
C ASP A 92 0.58 7.14 7.63
N LEU A 93 0.51 5.80 7.71
CA LEU A 93 0.46 5.07 8.97
C LEU A 93 1.75 5.27 9.77
N GLY A 94 2.91 5.10 9.13
CA GLY A 94 4.23 5.25 9.77
C GLY A 94 4.45 6.64 10.36
N LYS A 95 4.00 7.70 9.68
CA LYS A 95 4.03 9.08 10.21
C LYS A 95 3.15 9.26 11.44
N ARG A 96 1.97 8.63 11.43
CA ARG A 96 1.05 8.66 12.57
C ARG A 96 1.67 7.96 13.78
N ILE A 97 2.18 6.74 13.61
CA ILE A 97 2.89 5.99 14.65
C ILE A 97 4.06 6.81 15.19
N ALA A 98 4.91 7.35 14.30
CA ALA A 98 6.08 8.10 14.71
C ALA A 98 5.69 9.33 15.56
N THR A 99 4.61 10.01 15.19
CA THR A 99 4.08 11.15 15.94
C THR A 99 3.54 10.74 17.31
N GLU A 100 2.68 9.71 17.35
CA GLU A 100 2.04 9.25 18.58
C GLU A 100 3.02 8.65 19.58
N ARG A 101 3.95 7.83 19.08
CA ARG A 101 4.99 7.17 19.88
C ARG A 101 6.23 8.05 20.09
N LYS A 102 6.22 9.28 19.55
CA LYS A 102 7.32 10.26 19.65
C LYS A 102 8.66 9.74 19.14
N VAL A 103 8.61 8.87 18.14
CA VAL A 103 9.79 8.34 17.46
C VAL A 103 10.45 9.46 16.65
N GLN A 104 11.77 9.53 16.74
CA GLN A 104 12.56 10.45 15.92
C GLN A 104 12.86 9.81 14.58
N VAL A 105 12.50 10.48 13.50
CA VAL A 105 12.77 10.07 12.12
C VAL A 105 13.89 10.97 11.60
N ALA A 106 15.01 10.37 11.23
CA ALA A 106 16.16 11.09 10.71
C ALA A 106 16.23 10.97 9.20
N ASP A 107 16.49 12.08 8.51
CA ASP A 107 16.70 12.11 7.06
C ASP A 107 18.07 11.47 6.73
N GLN A 108 18.09 10.16 6.47
CA GLN A 108 19.31 9.39 6.22
C GLN A 108 19.46 9.07 4.73
N LEU A 109 18.35 8.78 4.05
CA LEU A 109 18.33 8.37 2.66
C LEU A 109 17.76 9.46 1.78
N SER A 110 18.56 9.95 0.83
CA SER A 110 18.07 10.94 -0.13
C SER A 110 17.31 10.30 -1.29
N ALA A 111 16.28 10.98 -1.79
CA ALA A 111 15.56 10.59 -3.00
C ALA A 111 16.50 10.43 -4.21
N GLU A 112 17.57 11.22 -4.29
CA GLU A 112 18.56 11.09 -5.36
C GLU A 112 19.35 9.78 -5.27
N GLN A 113 19.76 9.39 -4.06
CA GLN A 113 20.46 8.13 -3.83
C GLN A 113 19.56 6.94 -4.15
N ILE A 114 18.33 6.91 -3.62
CA ILE A 114 17.36 5.85 -3.88
C ILE A 114 17.00 5.79 -5.36
N GLY A 115 16.76 6.93 -6.00
CA GLY A 115 16.44 7.01 -7.42
C GLY A 115 17.55 6.46 -8.32
N ARG A 116 18.83 6.68 -7.97
CA ARG A 116 19.95 6.06 -8.71
C ARG A 116 19.99 4.55 -8.55
N GLU A 117 19.84 4.07 -7.32
CA GLU A 117 19.91 2.64 -7.01
C GLU A 117 18.79 1.85 -7.70
N LEU A 118 17.56 2.37 -7.61
CA LEU A 118 16.37 1.79 -8.24
C LEU A 118 16.27 2.11 -9.75
N ARG A 119 17.21 2.88 -10.30
CA ARG A 119 17.24 3.35 -11.70
C ARG A 119 15.98 4.14 -12.11
N VAL A 120 15.37 4.85 -11.17
CA VAL A 120 14.22 5.75 -11.34
C VAL A 120 14.55 7.17 -10.86
N PRO A 121 15.63 7.79 -11.37
CA PRO A 121 16.11 9.07 -10.84
C PRO A 121 15.07 10.19 -11.04
N ASN A 122 14.99 11.10 -10.08
CA ASN A 122 14.11 12.30 -10.11
C ASN A 122 12.60 12.01 -10.19
N THR A 123 12.17 10.80 -9.87
CA THR A 123 10.75 10.42 -9.84
C THR A 123 10.11 10.70 -8.49
N GLU A 124 8.79 10.77 -8.45
CA GLU A 124 8.07 10.78 -7.19
C GLU A 124 8.23 9.47 -6.42
N TYR A 125 8.25 8.33 -7.11
CA TYR A 125 8.49 7.03 -6.49
C TYR A 125 9.78 7.02 -5.67
N ALA A 126 10.88 7.55 -6.21
CA ALA A 126 12.16 7.64 -5.49
C ALA A 126 12.09 8.52 -4.22
N LYS A 127 11.24 9.55 -4.21
CA LYS A 127 11.04 10.42 -3.05
C LYS A 127 10.24 9.71 -1.96
N LEU A 128 9.13 9.09 -2.35
CA LEU A 128 8.30 8.32 -1.43
C LEU A 128 9.08 7.14 -0.83
N ALA A 129 9.85 6.43 -1.66
CA ALA A 129 10.69 5.34 -1.20
C ALA A 129 11.72 5.81 -0.16
N ALA A 130 12.44 6.90 -0.43
CA ALA A 130 13.38 7.49 0.53
C ALA A 130 12.71 7.87 1.86
N GLU A 131 11.56 8.54 1.79
CA GLU A 131 10.79 8.94 2.97
C GLU A 131 10.33 7.74 3.80
N TRP A 132 9.83 6.70 3.12
CA TRP A 132 9.44 5.46 3.79
C TRP A 132 10.62 4.80 4.49
N TYR A 133 11.81 4.76 3.90
CA TYR A 133 12.96 4.16 4.56
C TYR A 133 13.41 4.92 5.80
N ASP A 134 13.43 6.25 5.73
CA ASP A 134 13.75 7.06 6.90
C ASP A 134 12.72 6.82 8.02
N LEU A 135 11.43 6.77 7.67
CA LEU A 135 10.35 6.41 8.59
C LEU A 135 10.55 5.01 9.19
N TYR A 136 10.74 4.01 8.35
CA TYR A 136 10.90 2.61 8.74
C TYR A 136 12.10 2.44 9.69
N LEU A 137 13.26 3.01 9.36
CA LEU A 137 14.45 2.97 10.22
C LEU A 137 14.22 3.69 11.54
N GLY A 138 13.50 4.82 11.51
CA GLY A 138 13.09 5.52 12.72
C GLY A 138 12.22 4.64 13.62
N LEU A 139 11.19 4.01 13.06
CA LEU A 139 10.28 3.10 13.77
C LEU A 139 11.02 1.88 14.32
N GLU A 140 11.89 1.24 13.52
CA GLU A 140 12.69 0.09 13.92
C GLU A 140 13.58 0.42 15.13
N ALA A 141 14.18 1.61 15.15
CA ALA A 141 15.04 2.07 16.23
C ALA A 141 14.26 2.60 17.46
N GLY A 142 13.06 3.13 17.24
CA GLY A 142 12.28 3.85 18.24
C GLY A 142 11.22 3.03 18.95
N LEU A 143 10.75 1.94 18.35
CA LEU A 143 9.74 1.06 18.94
C LEU A 143 10.38 0.03 19.88
N PRO A 144 9.69 -0.34 20.97
CA PRO A 144 10.14 -1.46 21.80
C PRO A 144 10.11 -2.76 20.98
N PRO A 145 11.08 -3.67 21.16
CA PRO A 145 11.07 -4.96 20.45
C PRO A 145 9.80 -5.74 20.78
N ALA A 146 9.19 -6.36 19.76
CA ALA A 146 8.01 -7.19 19.92
C ALA A 146 8.34 -8.53 20.59
N GLU A 147 7.33 -9.15 21.21
CA GLU A 147 7.41 -10.52 21.68
C GLU A 147 7.14 -11.48 20.51
N LEU A 148 8.13 -12.30 20.15
CA LEU A 148 7.96 -13.33 19.13
C LEU A 148 7.35 -14.60 19.73
N THR A 149 6.03 -14.65 19.75
CA THR A 149 5.27 -15.88 20.02
C THR A 149 5.58 -16.95 18.96
N ASP A 150 5.15 -18.19 19.21
CA ASP A 150 5.35 -19.28 18.23
C ASP A 150 4.54 -19.01 16.95
N ASP A 151 3.33 -18.45 17.06
CA ASP A 151 2.46 -18.14 15.92
C ASP A 151 3.02 -16.97 15.10
N SER A 152 3.32 -15.82 15.75
CA SER A 152 3.88 -14.64 15.04
C SER A 152 5.24 -14.92 14.42
N ARG A 153 6.00 -15.88 14.97
CA ARG A 153 7.24 -16.37 14.35
C ARG A 153 6.98 -17.22 13.11
N GLY A 154 5.98 -18.08 13.13
CA GLY A 154 5.58 -18.89 11.97
C GLY A 154 5.16 -17.99 10.80
N ASP A 155 4.32 -17.00 11.07
CA ASP A 155 3.83 -16.05 10.07
C ASP A 155 4.99 -15.23 9.47
N LEU A 156 5.89 -14.71 10.32
CA LEU A 156 7.10 -14.02 9.87
C LEU A 156 8.02 -14.93 9.05
N TYR A 157 8.11 -16.22 9.38
CA TYR A 157 8.91 -17.17 8.62
C TYR A 157 8.30 -17.42 7.23
N ASP A 158 7.00 -17.70 7.14
CA ASP A 158 6.31 -17.93 5.87
C ASP A 158 6.41 -16.71 4.95
N ALA A 159 6.29 -15.52 5.53
CA ALA A 159 6.54 -14.24 4.88
C ALA A 159 7.95 -14.14 4.27
N LEU A 160 8.98 -14.45 5.06
CA LEU A 160 10.38 -14.41 4.61
C LEU A 160 10.66 -15.46 3.52
N VAL A 161 10.01 -16.62 3.57
CA VAL A 161 10.10 -17.66 2.53
C VAL A 161 9.45 -17.19 1.23
N LYS A 162 8.24 -16.61 1.30
CA LYS A 162 7.53 -16.03 0.13
C LYS A 162 8.38 -14.94 -0.53
N ALA A 163 9.06 -14.11 0.27
CA ALA A 163 9.96 -13.06 -0.20
C ALA A 163 11.33 -13.58 -0.72
N GLY A 164 11.61 -14.89 -0.60
CA GLY A 164 12.88 -15.49 -1.01
C GLY A 164 14.07 -15.14 -0.11
N VAL A 165 13.82 -14.59 1.07
CA VAL A 165 14.84 -14.19 2.05
C VAL A 165 15.25 -15.37 2.93
N ALA A 166 14.29 -16.23 3.29
CA ALA A 166 14.53 -17.44 4.09
C ALA A 166 14.33 -18.72 3.26
N PRO A 167 15.10 -19.79 3.54
CA PRO A 167 14.86 -21.09 2.93
C PRO A 167 13.60 -21.74 3.52
N ALA A 168 12.82 -22.40 2.67
CA ALA A 168 11.65 -23.17 3.09
C ALA A 168 12.02 -24.44 3.88
N GLY A 169 11.10 -24.94 4.71
CA GLY A 169 11.19 -26.24 5.38
C GLY A 169 11.76 -26.24 6.80
N TRP A 170 11.97 -25.09 7.44
CA TRP A 170 12.33 -25.04 8.87
C TRP A 170 11.16 -25.48 9.74
N SER A 171 11.45 -26.36 10.70
CA SER A 171 10.55 -26.67 11.82
C SER A 171 10.41 -25.49 12.79
N ALA A 172 9.36 -25.49 13.61
CA ALA A 172 9.13 -24.43 14.61
C ALA A 172 10.31 -24.25 15.59
N ASP A 173 11.01 -25.33 15.93
CA ASP A 173 12.20 -25.30 16.78
C ASP A 173 13.40 -24.67 16.07
N GLU A 174 13.61 -25.00 14.79
CA GLU A 174 14.64 -24.36 13.96
C GLU A 174 14.34 -22.87 13.76
N GLN A 175 13.10 -22.50 13.47
CA GLN A 175 12.68 -21.10 13.40
C GLN A 175 12.99 -20.36 14.70
N ARG A 176 12.68 -20.96 15.87
CA ARG A 176 12.98 -20.37 17.18
C ARG A 176 14.47 -20.12 17.33
N GLN A 177 15.28 -21.13 17.04
CA GLN A 177 16.73 -21.03 17.15
C GLN A 177 17.33 -19.99 16.19
N GLN A 178 16.83 -19.89 14.96
CA GLN A 178 17.32 -18.91 13.99
C GLN A 178 16.93 -17.48 14.37
N PHE A 179 15.69 -17.27 14.81
CA PHE A 179 15.21 -15.92 15.15
C PHE A 179 15.78 -15.40 16.47
N GLU A 180 16.08 -16.28 17.43
CA GLU A 180 16.85 -15.91 18.63
C GLU A 180 18.24 -15.33 18.31
N GLN A 181 18.86 -15.81 17.22
CA GLN A 181 20.16 -15.32 16.74
C GLN A 181 20.05 -14.09 15.84
N ALA A 182 18.83 -13.67 15.50
CA ALA A 182 18.54 -12.59 14.58
C ALA A 182 17.70 -11.51 15.30
N PRO A 183 18.32 -10.66 16.15
CA PRO A 183 17.61 -9.66 16.95
C PRO A 183 16.64 -8.81 16.12
N PHE A 184 17.04 -8.45 14.89
CA PHE A 184 16.26 -7.65 13.94
C PHE A 184 14.84 -8.17 13.74
N THR A 185 14.59 -9.49 13.86
CA THR A 185 13.25 -10.08 13.70
C THR A 185 12.25 -9.50 14.70
N ARG A 186 12.66 -9.22 15.95
CA ARG A 186 11.78 -8.60 16.95
C ARG A 186 11.51 -7.12 16.65
N GLN A 187 12.46 -6.41 16.06
CA GLN A 187 12.25 -5.02 15.66
C GLN A 187 11.34 -4.93 14.43
N VAL A 188 11.58 -5.76 13.42
CA VAL A 188 10.70 -5.87 12.25
C VAL A 188 9.28 -6.16 12.71
N SER A 189 9.08 -7.16 13.58
CA SER A 189 7.78 -7.49 14.17
C SER A 189 7.15 -6.35 14.97
N ALA A 190 7.93 -5.47 15.59
CA ALA A 190 7.37 -4.31 16.31
C ALA A 190 6.84 -3.23 15.36
N VAL A 191 7.57 -2.94 14.28
CA VAL A 191 7.13 -1.97 13.25
C VAL A 191 5.87 -2.48 12.57
N SER A 192 5.93 -3.77 12.24
CA SER A 192 4.81 -4.63 11.90
C SER A 192 3.67 -4.38 12.90
N GLU A 193 3.63 -4.97 14.09
CA GLU A 193 2.54 -4.80 15.10
C GLU A 193 1.95 -3.38 15.17
N ALA A 194 2.79 -2.35 15.23
CA ALA A 194 2.35 -0.96 15.27
C ALA A 194 1.54 -0.50 14.04
N LEU A 195 1.87 -0.97 12.82
CA LEU A 195 1.12 -0.64 11.60
C LEU A 195 -0.27 -1.30 11.57
N GLN A 196 -0.46 -2.43 12.26
CA GLN A 196 -1.72 -3.18 12.21
C GLN A 196 -2.68 -2.57 13.21
N ASP A 197 -2.16 -2.22 14.39
CA ASP A 197 -2.89 -1.40 15.34
C ASP A 197 -3.46 -0.15 14.66
N GLU A 198 -2.68 0.54 13.81
CA GLU A 198 -3.17 1.70 13.05
C GLU A 198 -4.16 1.34 11.93
N VAL A 199 -3.94 0.23 11.23
CA VAL A 199 -4.90 -0.28 10.21
C VAL A 199 -6.27 -0.55 10.85
N GLU A 200 -6.27 -1.19 12.02
CA GLU A 200 -7.47 -1.50 12.79
C GLU A 200 -8.11 -0.22 13.37
N GLU A 201 -7.30 0.68 13.94
CA GLU A 201 -7.77 1.95 14.51
C GLU A 201 -8.43 2.85 13.46
N LEU A 202 -7.85 2.92 12.26
CA LEU A 202 -8.32 3.78 11.17
C LEU A 202 -9.32 3.12 10.23
N ASP A 203 -9.69 1.86 10.47
CA ASP A 203 -10.58 1.07 9.60
C ASP A 203 -10.11 1.13 8.14
N VAL A 204 -8.81 0.83 7.94
CA VAL A 204 -8.19 0.88 6.61
C VAL A 204 -8.83 -0.18 5.73
N THR A 205 -9.31 0.24 4.56
CA THR A 205 -9.93 -0.67 3.58
C THR A 205 -9.26 -0.52 2.23
N VAL A 206 -9.03 -1.64 1.55
CA VAL A 206 -8.36 -1.70 0.25
C VAL A 206 -9.33 -2.23 -0.79
N ASN A 207 -9.27 -1.66 -1.99
CA ASN A 207 -10.08 -2.10 -3.11
C ASN A 207 -9.68 -3.53 -3.52
N PRO A 208 -10.63 -4.47 -3.74
CA PRO A 208 -10.35 -5.87 -4.07
C PRO A 208 -9.48 -6.11 -5.31
N ARG A 209 -9.31 -5.10 -6.18
CA ARG A 209 -8.35 -5.16 -7.31
C ARG A 209 -6.89 -5.16 -6.85
N PHE A 210 -6.63 -4.64 -5.66
CA PHE A 210 -5.34 -4.64 -4.98
C PHE A 210 -5.30 -5.77 -3.96
N ALA A 211 -4.13 -6.34 -3.76
CA ALA A 211 -3.87 -7.33 -2.72
C ALA A 211 -3.82 -6.66 -1.33
N ALA A 212 -3.64 -7.47 -0.29
CA ALA A 212 -3.42 -6.97 1.07
C ALA A 212 -2.20 -6.04 1.14
N LEU A 213 -2.19 -5.11 2.10
CA LEU A 213 -1.07 -4.19 2.29
C LEU A 213 0.16 -4.93 2.81
N GLU A 214 1.31 -4.69 2.19
CA GLU A 214 2.61 -5.26 2.57
C GLU A 214 3.59 -4.11 2.88
N ILE A 215 4.58 -4.33 3.76
CA ILE A 215 5.65 -3.36 4.04
C ILE A 215 6.66 -3.41 2.89
N PRO A 216 6.88 -2.30 2.16
CA PRO A 216 7.93 -2.26 1.14
C PRO A 216 9.29 -2.15 1.82
N ALA A 217 10.06 -3.23 1.91
CA ALA A 217 11.38 -3.22 2.52
C ALA A 217 12.50 -3.22 1.47
N LEU A 218 13.61 -2.56 1.78
CA LEU A 218 14.85 -2.62 1.01
C LEU A 218 15.88 -3.37 1.85
N LEU A 219 16.36 -4.50 1.34
CA LEU A 219 17.45 -5.25 1.96
C LEU A 219 18.74 -4.73 1.36
N GLN A 220 19.62 -4.21 2.20
CA GLN A 220 21.00 -3.98 1.77
C GLN A 220 21.71 -5.33 1.64
N THR A 221 21.98 -5.75 0.40
CA THR A 221 22.73 -6.97 0.10
C THR A 221 24.16 -6.63 -0.31
N GLN A 222 25.02 -7.66 -0.48
CA GLN A 222 26.37 -7.49 -1.04
C GLN A 222 26.36 -6.95 -2.48
N ASN A 223 25.21 -7.01 -3.18
CA ASN A 223 25.04 -6.58 -4.56
C ASN A 223 24.28 -5.24 -4.73
N GLY A 224 24.06 -4.51 -3.63
CA GLY A 224 23.25 -3.27 -3.61
C GLY A 224 21.95 -3.44 -2.82
N LEU A 225 21.07 -2.43 -2.87
CA LEU A 225 19.75 -2.49 -2.27
C LEU A 225 18.83 -3.39 -3.11
N GLN A 226 18.27 -4.42 -2.50
CA GLN A 226 17.30 -5.31 -3.11
C GLN A 226 15.93 -5.04 -2.50
N GLN A 227 14.95 -4.70 -3.32
CA GLN A 227 13.57 -4.54 -2.87
C GLN A 227 12.96 -5.91 -2.58
N TYR A 228 12.34 -6.02 -1.41
CA TYR A 228 11.59 -7.20 -1.00
C TYR A 228 10.37 -6.76 -0.21
N ASP A 229 9.24 -7.38 -0.49
CA ASP A 229 8.00 -7.08 0.22
C ASP A 229 7.95 -7.98 1.47
N LEU A 230 8.04 -7.36 2.65
CA LEU A 230 7.73 -8.03 3.91
C LEU A 230 6.23 -7.88 4.14
N PRO A 231 5.42 -8.95 4.06
CA PRO A 231 3.99 -8.82 4.30
C PRO A 231 3.73 -8.37 5.72
N TYR A 232 2.73 -7.50 5.89
CA TYR A 232 2.31 -7.09 7.21
C TYR A 232 0.79 -7.12 7.47
N VAL A 233 0.03 -7.88 6.71
CA VAL A 233 -1.34 -8.17 7.10
C VAL A 233 -1.70 -9.60 6.68
N ASP A 234 -2.23 -10.35 7.63
CA ASP A 234 -2.99 -11.56 7.39
C ASP A 234 -4.25 -11.18 6.57
N GLY A 235 -4.51 -11.87 5.46
CA GLY A 235 -5.54 -11.53 4.46
C GLY A 235 -7.00 -11.61 4.92
N ASN A 236 -7.29 -11.42 6.20
CA ASN A 236 -8.59 -11.65 6.83
C ASN A 236 -9.53 -10.43 6.78
N GLY A 237 -9.11 -9.33 6.15
CA GLY A 237 -9.98 -8.20 5.80
C GLY A 237 -10.69 -8.34 4.45
N GLN A 238 -10.62 -9.49 3.78
CA GLN A 238 -11.41 -9.71 2.57
C GLN A 238 -12.89 -9.77 2.94
N VAL A 239 -13.67 -8.84 2.40
CA VAL A 239 -15.13 -8.91 2.41
C VAL A 239 -15.54 -10.20 1.68
N THR A 240 -15.75 -11.27 2.43
CA THR A 240 -16.34 -12.52 1.93
C THR A 240 -17.87 -12.50 1.98
N ASP A 241 -18.47 -11.41 2.49
CA ASP A 241 -19.92 -11.27 2.51
C ASP A 241 -20.45 -10.68 1.20
N ILE A 242 -20.38 -11.50 0.14
CA ILE A 242 -21.31 -11.36 -0.95
C ILE A 242 -22.58 -12.06 -0.48
N SER A 243 -23.39 -11.35 0.31
CA SER A 243 -24.77 -11.72 0.59
C SER A 243 -25.44 -11.99 -0.75
N THR A 244 -25.61 -13.28 -1.06
CA THR A 244 -26.32 -13.73 -2.24
C THR A 244 -27.75 -13.20 -2.08
N PRO A 245 -28.25 -12.34 -2.98
CA PRO A 245 -29.62 -11.87 -2.86
C PRO A 245 -30.54 -13.09 -2.88
N GLU A 246 -31.36 -13.26 -1.84
CA GLU A 246 -32.45 -14.21 -1.87
C GLU A 246 -33.28 -13.94 -3.12
N PRO A 247 -33.61 -14.97 -3.91
CA PRO A 247 -34.45 -14.78 -5.08
C PRO A 247 -35.77 -14.17 -4.62
N VAL A 248 -36.07 -12.98 -5.13
CA VAL A 248 -37.36 -12.31 -4.96
C VAL A 248 -38.43 -13.32 -5.35
N ALA A 249 -39.28 -13.69 -4.39
CA ALA A 249 -40.44 -14.51 -4.67
C ALA A 249 -41.29 -13.73 -5.67
N THR A 250 -41.44 -14.26 -6.88
CA THR A 250 -42.35 -13.72 -7.89
C THR A 250 -43.75 -13.74 -7.30
N GLU A 251 -44.25 -12.58 -6.86
CA GLU A 251 -45.66 -12.37 -6.62
C GLU A 251 -46.38 -12.66 -7.94
N ALA A 252 -47.23 -13.69 -7.91
CA ALA A 252 -48.10 -14.01 -9.01
C ALA A 252 -49.05 -12.84 -9.26
N THR A 253 -48.83 -12.11 -10.36
CA THR A 253 -49.81 -11.17 -10.87
C THR A 253 -51.05 -11.95 -11.28
N GLU A 254 -52.05 -11.91 -10.40
CA GLU A 254 -53.41 -12.33 -10.66
C GLU A 254 -54.05 -11.38 -11.68
N GLN A 255 -54.40 -11.86 -12.88
CA GLN A 255 -55.56 -11.32 -13.63
C GLN A 255 -56.04 -12.21 -14.78
N ALA A 256 -57.13 -12.92 -14.46
CA ALA A 256 -58.43 -12.93 -15.14
C ALA A 256 -58.62 -13.50 -16.58
N ALA A 257 -59.75 -14.24 -16.65
CA ALA A 257 -60.70 -14.41 -17.76
C ALA A 257 -60.53 -15.65 -18.67
N SER A 258 -61.31 -16.69 -18.36
CA SER A 258 -62.42 -17.21 -19.19
C SER A 258 -63.30 -18.16 -18.40
#